data_AF-A0AAD3NK62-F1
#
_entry.id   AF-A0AAD3NK62-F1
#
_cell.length_a   1.000
_cell.length_b   1.000
_cell.length_c   1.000
_cell.angle_alpha   90.00
_cell.angle_beta   90.00
_cell.angle_gamma   90.00
#
_symmetry.space_group_name_H-M   'P 1'
#
loop_
_entity.id
_entity.type
_entity.pdbx_description
1 polymer ?
#
loop_
_entity_poly.entity_id
_entity_poly.type
_entity_poly.pdbx_seq_one_letter_code
_entity_poly.pdbx_strand_id
1 'polypeptide(L)'
;MVRCGGTENQEAEDEFHRTAQASWVQRMFTSLFSDSALFNTREGRAGKVHNFMLGLNLNTSIPFSPITEVMSHAAPPEEEVDAVTDPDEFDRIYEPLDVKSKKIHVVDSGLTYNLPYPLILRPQRGVDLIISFDFSARPSDSSPPFKELLLAEKWARMNKLPFPKIDPKVFDREGLKECYVFKPKKGEKNCPTVIHFVLVNINFRKFKAPGVPRETEKEKELADFDIFDDPESPFSTFNFQYSNEAFIRLHDLMEFNTLNNLEVIKEAIKDCIVSRKENPSGLSLPFSLSEIPKKKFRRDPHLKPWNHLGNDK
;
A
#
# COMPACT_ATOMS: atom_id res chain seq x y z
N MET A 1 33.65 -46.93 -35.08
CA MET A 1 33.27 -45.50 -35.06
C MET A 1 31.76 -45.42 -35.22
N VAL A 2 31.03 -45.37 -34.11
CA VAL A 2 29.58 -45.13 -34.12
C VAL A 2 29.39 -43.67 -33.74
N ARG A 3 28.80 -42.88 -34.64
CA ARG A 3 28.43 -41.48 -34.39
C ARG A 3 27.18 -41.45 -33.51
N CYS A 4 27.29 -40.86 -32.32
CA CYS A 4 26.15 -40.43 -31.51
C CYS A 4 25.46 -39.25 -32.20
N GLY A 5 24.14 -39.33 -32.38
CA GLY A 5 23.28 -38.20 -32.72
C GLY A 5 23.02 -37.35 -31.48
N GLY A 6 23.15 -36.03 -31.64
CA GLY A 6 22.87 -35.05 -30.59
C GLY A 6 21.36 -34.86 -30.40
N THR A 7 20.96 -34.72 -29.15
CA THR A 7 19.61 -34.33 -28.72
C THR A 7 19.44 -32.83 -28.91
N GLU A 8 18.48 -32.43 -29.75
CA GLU A 8 18.04 -31.04 -29.91
C GLU A 8 17.44 -30.51 -28.61
N ASN A 9 17.73 -29.24 -28.32
CA ASN A 9 17.57 -28.61 -27.01
C ASN A 9 16.13 -28.14 -26.80
N GLN A 10 15.28 -29.04 -26.32
CA GLN A 10 13.83 -28.88 -26.16
C GLN A 10 13.41 -27.64 -25.35
N GLU A 11 14.23 -27.23 -24.38
CA GLU A 11 14.01 -26.04 -23.57
C GLU A 11 14.10 -24.73 -24.39
N ALA A 12 14.98 -24.69 -25.40
CA ALA A 12 15.13 -23.51 -26.26
C ALA A 12 13.97 -23.35 -27.25
N GLU A 13 13.37 -24.45 -27.69
CA GLU A 13 12.17 -24.42 -28.53
C GLU A 13 10.95 -23.95 -27.73
N ASP A 14 10.78 -24.42 -26.50
CA ASP A 14 9.69 -24.02 -25.61
C ASP A 14 9.78 -22.53 -25.23
N GLU A 15 10.99 -22.02 -24.95
CA GLU A 15 11.22 -20.61 -24.67
C GLU A 15 10.93 -19.72 -25.90
N PHE A 16 11.37 -20.15 -27.08
CA PHE A 16 11.09 -19.48 -28.36
C PHE A 16 9.58 -19.45 -28.68
N HIS A 17 8.88 -20.56 -28.46
CA HIS A 17 7.44 -20.64 -28.65
C HIS A 17 6.68 -19.71 -27.68
N ARG A 18 7.13 -19.61 -26.43
CA ARG A 18 6.51 -18.74 -25.42
C ARG A 18 6.74 -17.25 -25.71
N THR A 19 7.97 -16.86 -26.12
CA THR A 19 8.25 -15.49 -26.56
C THR A 19 7.53 -15.13 -27.85
N ALA A 20 7.42 -16.07 -28.80
CA ALA A 20 6.66 -15.87 -30.03
C ALA A 20 5.16 -15.68 -29.77
N GLN A 21 4.57 -16.45 -28.84
CA GLN A 21 3.16 -16.30 -28.44
C GLN A 21 2.91 -14.98 -27.71
N ALA A 22 3.77 -14.59 -26.76
CA ALA A 22 3.67 -13.30 -26.07
C ALA A 22 3.82 -12.14 -27.07
N SER A 23 4.78 -12.22 -28.00
CA SER A 23 4.94 -11.24 -29.07
C SER A 23 3.72 -11.21 -30.01
N TRP A 24 3.06 -12.35 -30.25
CA TRP A 24 1.89 -12.43 -31.12
C TRP A 24 0.64 -11.85 -30.45
N VAL A 25 0.42 -12.12 -29.16
CA VAL A 25 -0.64 -11.49 -28.36
C VAL A 25 -0.41 -9.99 -28.26
N GLN A 26 0.83 -9.57 -27.98
CA GLN A 26 1.21 -8.16 -27.97
C GLN A 26 0.94 -7.51 -29.33
N ARG A 27 1.29 -8.16 -30.45
CA ARG A 27 1.03 -7.66 -31.81
C ARG A 27 -0.46 -7.66 -32.15
N MET A 28 -1.24 -8.64 -31.70
CA MET A 28 -2.68 -8.70 -31.92
C MET A 28 -3.40 -7.60 -31.13
N PHE A 29 -3.08 -7.45 -29.84
CA PHE A 29 -3.57 -6.32 -29.04
C PHE A 29 -3.14 -5.00 -29.68
N THR A 30 -1.85 -4.82 -29.97
CA THR A 30 -1.38 -3.57 -30.58
C THR A 30 -2.06 -3.32 -31.93
N SER A 31 -2.30 -4.31 -32.77
CA SER A 31 -3.01 -4.16 -34.04
C SER A 31 -4.47 -3.74 -33.83
N LEU A 32 -5.21 -4.42 -32.94
CA LEU A 32 -6.62 -4.11 -32.64
C LEU A 32 -6.80 -2.74 -31.99
N PHE A 33 -5.84 -2.30 -31.18
CA PHE A 33 -5.88 -1.02 -30.48
C PHE A 33 -5.22 0.12 -31.29
N SER A 34 -4.28 -0.16 -32.21
CA SER A 34 -3.61 0.85 -33.04
C SER A 34 -4.51 1.45 -34.13
N ASP A 35 -5.52 0.70 -34.58
CA ASP A 35 -6.50 1.15 -35.58
C ASP A 35 -7.48 2.20 -35.05
N SER A 36 -7.43 2.49 -33.74
CA SER A 36 -8.21 3.57 -33.14
C SER A 36 -7.29 4.64 -32.56
N ALA A 37 -7.36 5.85 -33.13
CA ALA A 37 -6.65 7.04 -32.66
C ALA A 37 -6.90 7.37 -31.17
N LEU A 38 -7.89 6.72 -30.55
CA LEU A 38 -8.28 6.84 -29.15
C LEU A 38 -7.36 6.13 -28.16
N PHE A 39 -6.52 5.16 -28.53
CA PHE A 39 -5.64 4.46 -27.55
C PHE A 39 -4.13 4.75 -27.73
N ASN A 40 -3.77 5.45 -28.81
CA ASN A 40 -2.38 5.79 -29.13
C ASN A 40 -1.88 7.04 -28.42
N THR A 41 -2.75 7.87 -27.83
CA THR A 41 -2.36 9.07 -27.07
C THR A 41 -2.34 8.80 -25.56
N ARG A 42 -1.47 9.49 -24.80
CA ARG A 42 -1.50 9.45 -23.31
C ARG A 42 -2.88 9.81 -22.77
N GLU A 43 -3.58 10.74 -23.42
CA GLU A 43 -4.97 11.12 -23.10
C GLU A 43 -5.98 9.99 -23.28
N GLY A 44 -5.70 9.07 -24.22
CA GLY A 44 -6.53 7.91 -24.53
C GLY A 44 -6.38 6.74 -23.56
N ARG A 45 -5.23 6.65 -22.89
CA ARG A 45 -4.93 5.60 -21.89
C ARG A 45 -5.36 5.98 -20.47
N ALA A 46 -5.48 7.27 -20.17
CA ALA A 46 -6.01 7.75 -18.90
C ALA A 46 -7.55 7.57 -18.87
N GLY A 47 -8.09 7.13 -17.73
CA GLY A 47 -9.53 7.03 -17.53
C GLY A 47 -10.18 8.41 -17.67
N LYS A 48 -11.20 8.53 -18.53
CA LYS A 48 -11.89 9.81 -18.76
C LYS A 48 -13.35 9.70 -18.35
N VAL A 49 -13.77 10.54 -17.41
CA VAL A 49 -15.13 10.54 -16.86
C VAL A 49 -15.78 11.91 -17.02
N HIS A 50 -17.11 11.97 -16.87
CA HIS A 50 -17.82 13.25 -16.84
C HIS A 50 -17.38 14.09 -15.63
N ASN A 51 -17.19 15.39 -15.87
CA ASN A 51 -16.78 16.31 -14.81
C ASN A 51 -17.97 16.66 -13.91
N PHE A 52 -17.98 16.13 -12.69
CA PHE A 52 -19.01 16.46 -11.70
C PHE A 52 -18.89 17.88 -11.14
N MET A 53 -17.80 18.59 -11.43
CA MET A 53 -17.58 19.99 -11.04
C MET A 53 -18.06 21.00 -12.10
N LEU A 54 -18.55 20.53 -13.25
CA LEU A 54 -18.93 21.39 -14.39
C LEU A 54 -20.03 22.39 -13.99
N GLY A 55 -19.74 23.68 -14.18
CA GLY A 55 -20.67 24.78 -13.92
C GLY A 55 -20.82 25.16 -12.44
N LEU A 56 -20.03 24.58 -11.53
CA LEU A 56 -20.00 25.01 -10.14
C LEU A 56 -19.33 26.38 -10.02
N ASN A 57 -19.90 27.22 -9.15
CA ASN A 57 -19.28 28.48 -8.75
C ASN A 57 -18.43 28.23 -7.50
N LEU A 58 -17.11 28.24 -7.66
CA LEU A 58 -16.18 28.05 -6.56
C LEU A 58 -15.95 29.38 -5.85
N ASN A 59 -16.42 29.48 -4.60
CA ASN A 59 -16.07 30.59 -3.73
C ASN A 59 -14.79 30.22 -2.97
N THR A 60 -13.72 31.00 -3.11
CA THR A 60 -12.40 30.73 -2.49
C THR A 60 -12.37 31.03 -0.98
N SER A 61 -13.54 31.22 -0.36
CA SER A 61 -13.69 31.75 1.00
C SER A 61 -13.74 30.70 2.11
N ILE A 62 -13.53 29.42 1.81
CA ILE A 62 -13.62 28.34 2.82
C ILE A 62 -12.29 27.57 2.85
N PRO A 63 -11.52 27.58 3.96
CA PRO A 63 -10.46 26.60 4.12
C PRO A 63 -11.08 25.20 4.06
N PHE A 64 -10.41 24.26 3.37
CA PHE A 64 -10.88 22.88 3.11
C PHE A 64 -11.47 22.14 4.34
N SER A 65 -11.21 22.62 5.56
CA SER A 65 -12.08 22.39 6.71
C SER A 65 -11.92 23.53 7.74
N PRO A 66 -13.00 24.02 8.40
CA PRO A 66 -12.87 24.87 9.59
C PRO A 66 -12.17 24.15 10.75
N ILE A 67 -11.99 22.82 10.65
CA ILE A 67 -11.30 21.99 11.63
C ILE A 67 -9.76 22.14 11.52
N THR A 68 -9.22 22.51 10.35
CA THR A 68 -7.76 22.55 10.13
C THR A 68 -7.07 23.70 10.88
N GLU A 69 -7.73 24.86 11.01
CA GLU A 69 -7.24 25.99 11.81
C GLU A 69 -7.26 25.70 13.32
N VAL A 70 -8.18 24.85 13.79
CA VAL A 70 -8.30 24.48 15.21
C VAL A 70 -7.31 23.36 15.61
N MET A 71 -6.86 22.55 14.64
CA MET A 71 -5.96 21.42 14.90
C MET A 71 -4.47 21.76 14.81
N SER A 72 -4.08 22.83 14.11
CA SER A 72 -2.69 23.18 13.86
C SER A 72 -2.21 24.33 14.77
N HIS A 73 -1.89 24.01 16.03
CA HIS A 73 -1.01 24.85 16.86
C HIS A 73 0.48 24.54 16.67
N ALA A 74 0.84 23.82 15.60
CA ALA A 74 2.23 23.55 15.29
C ALA A 74 2.92 24.86 14.86
N ALA A 75 4.10 25.12 15.42
CA ALA A 75 4.96 26.21 14.99
C ALA A 75 5.18 26.15 13.47
N PRO A 76 5.38 27.31 12.80
CA PRO A 76 5.75 27.30 11.39
C PRO A 76 6.96 26.37 11.23
N PRO A 77 6.97 25.51 10.19
CA PRO A 77 8.08 24.60 10.00
C PRO A 77 9.34 25.44 9.88
N GLU A 78 10.30 25.22 10.79
CA GLU A 78 11.71 25.48 10.50
C GLU A 78 12.00 24.85 9.13
N GLU A 79 12.83 25.48 8.31
CA GLU A 79 13.21 25.01 6.96
C GLU A 79 13.89 23.62 7.05
N GLU A 80 13.11 22.58 7.32
CA GLU A 80 13.53 21.19 7.23
C GLU A 80 13.69 20.91 5.73
N VAL A 81 14.93 20.72 5.31
CA VAL A 81 15.27 20.18 3.99
C VAL A 81 14.51 18.88 3.78
N ASP A 82 13.57 18.89 2.84
CA ASP A 82 12.81 17.71 2.45
C ASP A 82 13.78 16.62 1.97
N ALA A 83 13.59 15.39 2.47
CA ALA A 83 14.29 14.22 1.94
C ALA A 83 13.90 13.91 0.48
N VAL A 84 12.78 14.48 0.01
CA VAL A 84 12.30 14.39 -1.37
C VAL A 84 12.82 15.59 -2.15
N THR A 85 13.81 15.33 -3.01
CA THR A 85 14.56 16.36 -3.75
C THR A 85 13.90 16.85 -5.03
N ASP A 86 12.87 16.15 -5.53
CA ASP A 86 12.15 16.58 -6.73
C ASP A 86 11.21 17.76 -6.41
N PRO A 87 11.45 18.95 -7.01
CA PRO A 87 10.61 20.13 -6.79
C PRO A 87 9.22 20.01 -7.46
N ASP A 88 9.06 19.16 -8.47
CA ASP A 88 7.85 19.06 -9.29
C ASP A 88 6.92 17.92 -8.87
N GLU A 89 7.32 17.07 -7.91
CA GLU A 89 6.58 15.89 -7.44
C GLU A 89 5.12 16.17 -7.01
N PHE A 90 4.85 17.38 -6.52
CA PHE A 90 3.51 17.85 -6.11
C PHE A 90 3.10 19.12 -6.86
N ASP A 91 3.55 19.27 -8.10
CA ASP A 91 3.16 20.39 -8.93
C ASP A 91 1.63 20.52 -9.02
N ARG A 92 1.14 21.75 -8.94
CA ARG A 92 -0.30 22.09 -9.03
C ARG A 92 -1.19 21.43 -7.97
N ILE A 93 -0.65 20.95 -6.85
CA ILE A 93 -1.44 20.29 -5.78
C ILE A 93 -2.57 21.16 -5.20
N TYR A 94 -2.41 22.49 -5.22
CA TYR A 94 -3.41 23.44 -4.74
C TYR A 94 -4.36 23.93 -5.83
N GLU A 95 -4.16 23.52 -7.08
CA GLU A 95 -5.04 23.93 -8.16
C GLU A 95 -6.39 23.20 -8.05
N PRO A 96 -7.51 23.95 -7.99
CA PRO A 96 -8.82 23.33 -7.99
C PRO A 96 -9.10 22.64 -9.33
N LEU A 97 -9.92 21.60 -9.29
CA LEU A 97 -10.43 20.97 -10.52
C LEU A 97 -11.14 22.01 -11.39
N ASP A 98 -10.85 21.96 -12.70
CA ASP A 98 -11.48 22.84 -13.66
C ASP A 98 -13.00 22.65 -13.68
N VAL A 99 -13.75 23.75 -13.51
CA VAL A 99 -15.22 23.77 -13.52
C VAL A 99 -15.81 24.03 -14.91
N LYS A 100 -14.98 24.24 -15.93
CA LYS A 100 -15.41 24.54 -17.31
C LYS A 100 -15.35 23.32 -18.23
N SER A 101 -14.40 22.42 -18.00
CA SER A 101 -14.25 21.20 -18.81
C SER A 101 -15.40 20.23 -18.63
N LYS A 102 -15.89 19.63 -19.72
CA LYS A 102 -16.99 18.64 -19.71
C LYS A 102 -16.57 17.27 -19.12
N LYS A 103 -15.27 16.98 -19.12
CA LYS A 103 -14.69 15.70 -18.72
C LYS A 103 -13.43 15.96 -17.91
N ILE A 104 -13.13 15.04 -17.00
CA ILE A 104 -11.89 15.01 -16.19
C ILE A 104 -11.13 13.70 -16.42
N HIS A 105 -9.84 13.75 -16.16
CA HIS A 105 -8.95 12.59 -16.22
C HIS A 105 -8.75 12.02 -14.82
N VAL A 106 -8.82 10.69 -14.72
CA VAL A 106 -8.55 9.93 -13.50
C VAL A 106 -7.45 8.92 -13.86
N VAL A 107 -6.40 8.90 -13.05
CA VAL A 107 -5.21 8.09 -13.26
C VAL A 107 -4.87 7.33 -11.98
N ASP A 108 -3.96 6.36 -12.10
CA ASP A 108 -3.43 5.64 -10.95
C ASP A 108 -2.72 6.61 -9.98
N SER A 109 -3.02 6.47 -8.68
CA SER A 109 -2.40 7.30 -7.64
C SER A 109 -0.93 6.96 -7.40
N GLY A 110 -0.48 5.75 -7.80
CA GLY A 110 0.92 5.37 -7.79
C GLY A 110 1.82 6.21 -8.72
N LEU A 111 1.23 7.05 -9.57
CA LEU A 111 1.97 8.07 -10.33
C LEU A 111 2.49 9.23 -9.46
N THR A 112 1.95 9.42 -8.26
CA THR A 112 2.46 10.38 -7.27
C THR A 112 3.20 9.65 -6.16
N TYR A 113 2.53 8.72 -5.47
CA TYR A 113 3.17 7.80 -4.52
C TYR A 113 2.24 6.63 -4.19
N ASN A 114 2.81 5.50 -3.78
CA ASN A 114 2.09 4.22 -3.68
C ASN A 114 1.32 3.99 -2.38
N LEU A 115 1.32 4.94 -1.43
CA LEU A 115 0.68 4.77 -0.12
C LEU A 115 -0.60 5.63 -0.02
N PRO A 116 -1.79 5.06 0.22
CA PRO A 116 -3.07 5.78 0.12
C PRO A 116 -3.41 6.63 1.35
N TYR A 117 -2.43 7.35 1.92
CA TYR A 117 -2.59 8.24 3.06
C TYR A 117 -3.67 9.34 2.90
N PRO A 118 -3.89 9.94 1.72
CA PRO A 118 -4.93 10.96 1.55
C PRO A 118 -6.33 10.49 1.94
N LEU A 119 -6.60 9.19 1.78
CA LEU A 119 -7.88 8.61 2.15
C LEU A 119 -8.08 8.65 3.66
N ILE A 120 -7.07 8.24 4.43
CA ILE A 120 -7.17 8.00 5.88
C ILE A 120 -6.82 9.23 6.72
N LEU A 121 -5.99 10.15 6.22
CA LEU A 121 -5.61 11.39 6.90
C LEU A 121 -6.68 12.48 6.80
N ARG A 122 -7.82 12.20 6.18
CA ARG A 122 -8.98 13.08 6.20
C ARG A 122 -9.38 13.38 7.66
N PRO A 123 -9.35 14.66 8.12
CA PRO A 123 -9.54 14.98 9.55
C PRO A 123 -10.81 14.41 10.18
N GLN A 124 -11.91 14.35 9.40
CA GLN A 124 -13.19 13.83 9.88
C GLN A 124 -13.16 12.32 10.21
N ARG A 125 -12.14 11.57 9.78
CA ARG A 125 -11.99 10.16 10.12
C ARG A 125 -11.37 9.93 11.49
N GLY A 126 -10.59 10.89 12.02
CA GLY A 126 -10.00 10.79 13.36
C GLY A 126 -9.22 9.49 13.60
N VAL A 127 -8.38 9.09 12.64
CA VAL A 127 -7.61 7.83 12.74
C VAL A 127 -6.41 8.03 13.68
N ASP A 128 -6.34 7.23 14.74
CA ASP A 128 -5.25 7.29 15.73
C ASP A 128 -4.10 6.31 15.44
N LEU A 129 -4.39 5.20 14.77
CA LEU A 129 -3.43 4.15 14.42
C LEU A 129 -3.58 3.76 12.96
N ILE A 130 -2.47 3.81 12.23
CA ILE A 130 -2.38 3.39 10.84
C ILE A 130 -1.42 2.20 10.78
N ILE A 131 -1.91 1.07 10.29
CA ILE A 131 -1.08 -0.10 9.98
C ILE A 131 -0.92 -0.13 8.46
N SER A 132 0.20 0.38 7.99
CA SER A 132 0.55 0.51 6.57
C SER A 132 1.35 -0.70 6.11
N PHE A 133 1.10 -1.14 4.87
CA PHE A 133 1.82 -2.22 4.21
C PHE A 133 2.35 -1.69 2.88
N ASP A 134 3.67 -1.67 2.72
CA ASP A 134 4.34 -1.14 1.54
C ASP A 134 4.94 -2.27 0.69
N PHE A 135 4.41 -2.38 -0.53
CA PHE A 135 4.82 -3.35 -1.55
C PHE A 135 5.56 -2.67 -2.72
N SER A 136 6.01 -1.43 -2.53
CA SER A 136 6.66 -0.67 -3.58
C SER A 136 7.96 -1.33 -4.00
N ALA A 137 8.19 -1.35 -5.32
CA ALA A 137 9.45 -1.82 -5.87
C ALA A 137 10.62 -0.99 -5.34
N ARG A 138 11.70 -1.67 -4.97
CA ARG A 138 12.94 -1.03 -4.54
C ARG A 138 14.09 -1.40 -5.49
N PRO A 139 15.15 -0.59 -5.58
CA PRO A 139 16.32 -0.93 -6.37
C PRO A 139 16.99 -2.24 -5.96
N SER A 140 16.86 -2.63 -4.69
CA SER A 140 17.41 -3.85 -4.11
C SER A 140 16.66 -4.23 -2.83
N ASP A 141 16.73 -5.49 -2.42
CA ASP A 141 16.19 -5.99 -1.14
C ASP A 141 16.79 -5.22 0.04
N SER A 142 18.05 -4.79 -0.09
CA SER A 142 18.80 -4.04 0.93
C SER A 142 18.59 -2.52 0.88
N SER A 143 17.79 -2.00 -0.05
CA SER A 143 17.54 -0.56 -0.17
C SER A 143 16.63 -0.03 0.95
N PRO A 144 16.82 1.22 1.43
CA PRO A 144 15.94 1.84 2.42
C PRO A 144 14.47 1.88 1.97
N PRO A 145 13.52 1.35 2.76
CA PRO A 145 12.13 1.17 2.32
C PRO A 145 11.21 2.34 2.71
N PHE A 146 11.71 3.59 2.61
CA PHE A 146 11.00 4.77 3.11
C PHE A 146 10.65 5.82 2.04
N LYS A 147 11.01 5.60 0.77
CA LYS A 147 10.76 6.59 -0.30
C LYS A 147 9.29 7.03 -0.35
N GLU A 148 8.37 6.08 -0.44
CA GLU A 148 6.93 6.37 -0.54
C GLU A 148 6.35 6.93 0.75
N LEU A 149 6.90 6.53 1.91
CA LEU A 149 6.51 7.05 3.21
C LEU A 149 6.94 8.50 3.41
N LEU A 150 8.14 8.87 2.94
CA LEU A 150 8.63 10.26 2.94
C LEU A 150 7.83 11.15 1.98
N LEU A 151 7.40 10.61 0.83
CA LEU A 151 6.46 11.29 -0.06
C LEU A 151 5.11 11.55 0.63
N ALA A 152 4.60 10.57 1.38
CA ALA A 152 3.39 10.74 2.18
C ALA A 152 3.54 11.79 3.30
N GLU A 153 4.68 11.82 4.01
CA GLU A 153 4.99 12.85 5.01
C GLU A 153 5.03 14.25 4.38
N LYS A 154 5.71 14.41 3.24
CA LYS A 154 5.75 15.68 2.47
C LYS A 154 4.35 16.11 2.05
N TRP A 155 3.55 15.20 1.50
CA TRP A 155 2.16 15.47 1.13
C TRP A 155 1.32 15.92 2.33
N ALA A 156 1.43 15.25 3.47
CA ALA A 156 0.69 15.60 4.68
C ALA A 156 1.08 16.99 5.19
N ARG A 157 2.39 17.31 5.24
CA ARG A 157 2.90 18.62 5.62
C ARG A 157 2.39 19.73 4.68
N MET A 158 2.44 19.51 3.36
CA MET A 158 1.90 20.46 2.37
C MET A 158 0.40 20.71 2.54
N ASN A 159 -0.35 19.71 2.98
CA ASN A 159 -1.80 19.80 3.24
C ASN A 159 -2.13 20.23 4.68
N LYS A 160 -1.12 20.58 5.49
CA LYS A 160 -1.27 20.96 6.91
C LYS A 160 -2.00 19.88 7.73
N LEU A 161 -1.75 18.62 7.40
CA LEU A 161 -2.31 17.45 8.09
C LEU A 161 -1.28 16.88 9.08
N PRO A 162 -1.73 16.41 10.24
CA PRO A 162 -0.84 15.82 11.24
C PRO A 162 -0.31 14.46 10.75
N PHE A 163 1.01 14.27 10.84
CA PHE A 163 1.70 13.05 10.44
C PHE A 163 2.95 12.87 11.31
N PRO A 164 3.27 11.64 11.78
CA PRO A 164 4.44 11.44 12.63
C PRO A 164 5.71 11.71 11.83
N LYS A 165 6.70 12.36 12.45
CA LYS A 165 7.99 12.64 11.81
C LYS A 165 8.67 11.33 11.41
N ILE A 166 9.08 11.22 10.16
CA ILE A 166 9.87 10.09 9.67
C ILE A 166 11.34 10.49 9.74
N ASP A 167 12.10 9.88 10.66
CA ASP A 167 13.55 10.08 10.75
C ASP A 167 14.25 9.17 9.72
N PRO A 168 14.88 9.72 8.66
CA PRO A 168 15.54 8.92 7.63
C PRO A 168 16.69 8.08 8.21
N LYS A 169 17.29 8.50 9.33
CA LYS A 169 18.39 7.80 10.01
C LYS A 169 17.93 6.55 10.76
N VAL A 170 16.62 6.28 10.83
CA VAL A 170 16.08 5.04 11.38
C VAL A 170 16.66 3.84 10.64
N PHE A 171 16.82 3.93 9.31
CA PHE A 171 17.44 2.87 8.53
C PHE A 171 18.90 2.63 8.93
N ASP A 172 19.69 3.70 9.05
CA ASP A 172 21.11 3.60 9.43
C ASP A 172 21.31 3.04 10.84
N ARG A 173 20.39 3.36 11.77
CA ARG A 173 20.46 2.93 13.16
C ARG A 173 19.94 1.51 13.37
N GLU A 174 18.84 1.15 12.72
CA GLU A 174 18.11 -0.10 13.01
C GLU A 174 18.27 -1.17 11.93
N GLY A 175 18.80 -0.81 10.76
CA GLY A 175 18.90 -1.68 9.60
C GLY A 175 17.53 -2.02 9.01
N LEU A 176 17.52 -3.00 8.11
CA LEU A 176 16.31 -3.52 7.48
C LEU A 176 15.50 -4.37 8.47
N LYS A 177 14.22 -4.06 8.65
CA LYS A 177 13.26 -4.76 9.52
C LYS A 177 11.97 -5.06 8.79
N GLU A 178 11.19 -6.01 9.31
CA GLU A 178 9.85 -6.37 8.78
C GLU A 178 8.83 -5.24 8.97
N CYS A 179 8.92 -4.48 10.06
CA CYS A 179 8.13 -3.27 10.27
C CYS A 179 8.86 -2.23 11.14
N TYR A 180 8.41 -0.98 11.04
CA TYR A 180 8.87 0.16 11.84
C TYR A 180 7.69 0.88 12.48
N VAL A 181 7.90 1.52 13.64
CA VAL A 181 6.85 2.26 14.35
C VAL A 181 7.23 3.72 14.46
N PHE A 182 6.40 4.60 13.91
CA PHE A 182 6.55 6.05 13.97
C PHE A 182 5.46 6.64 14.86
N LYS A 183 5.86 7.17 16.02
CA LYS A 183 4.95 7.76 17.00
C LYS A 183 4.91 9.29 16.86
N PRO A 184 3.77 9.93 17.15
CA PRO A 184 3.68 11.38 17.26
C PRO A 184 4.68 11.96 18.27
N LYS A 185 5.11 13.21 18.07
CA LYS A 185 5.90 13.90 19.10
C LYS A 185 5.03 14.18 20.32
N LYS A 186 5.65 14.24 21.50
CA LYS A 186 4.94 14.54 22.74
C LYS A 186 4.24 15.90 22.63
N GLY A 187 2.92 15.91 22.80
CA GLY A 187 2.09 17.11 22.72
C GLY A 187 1.41 17.34 21.37
N GLU A 188 1.75 16.58 20.33
CA GLU A 188 1.01 16.61 19.05
C GLU A 188 -0.37 15.95 19.23
N LYS A 189 -1.42 16.71 18.94
CA LYS A 189 -2.81 16.24 19.03
C LYS A 189 -3.27 15.73 17.67
N ASN A 190 -4.08 14.67 17.69
CA ASN A 190 -4.73 14.09 16.51
C ASN A 190 -3.74 13.63 15.41
N CYS A 191 -2.48 13.39 15.77
CA CYS A 191 -1.50 12.79 14.89
C CYS A 191 -1.54 11.27 15.06
N PRO A 192 -1.64 10.49 13.98
CA PRO A 192 -1.67 9.04 14.07
C PRO A 192 -0.30 8.48 14.47
N THR A 193 -0.30 7.34 15.14
CA THR A 193 0.85 6.41 15.14
C THR A 193 0.82 5.60 13.85
N VAL A 194 1.96 5.43 13.20
CA VAL A 194 2.10 4.63 11.98
C VAL A 194 2.96 3.41 12.27
N ILE A 195 2.42 2.22 12.03
CA ILE A 195 3.20 0.99 11.89
C ILE A 195 3.40 0.76 10.39
N HIS A 196 4.63 0.77 9.93
CA HIS A 196 5.00 0.65 8.51
C HIS A 196 5.63 -0.72 8.25
N PHE A 197 4.84 -1.65 7.73
CA PHE A 197 5.32 -2.94 7.24
C PHE A 197 5.93 -2.77 5.85
N VAL A 198 7.06 -3.44 5.61
CA VAL A 198 7.79 -3.37 4.36
C VAL A 198 7.98 -4.76 3.78
N LEU A 199 7.93 -4.86 2.44
CA LEU A 199 8.19 -6.13 1.76
C LEU A 199 9.69 -6.49 1.85
N VAL A 200 10.02 -7.44 2.74
CA VAL A 200 11.38 -7.93 3.02
C VAL A 200 11.34 -9.40 3.43
N ASN A 201 12.30 -10.21 2.96
CA ASN A 201 12.46 -11.61 3.37
C ASN A 201 13.65 -11.77 4.33
N ILE A 202 13.40 -11.56 5.63
CA ILE A 202 14.41 -11.59 6.70
C ILE A 202 14.28 -12.85 7.56
N ASN A 203 13.37 -12.86 8.56
CA ASN A 203 13.23 -14.02 9.44
C ASN A 203 12.49 -15.17 8.76
N PHE A 204 11.65 -14.89 7.76
CA PHE A 204 10.93 -15.92 7.02
C PHE A 204 11.85 -16.97 6.37
N ARG A 205 13.08 -16.57 5.97
CA ARG A 205 14.13 -17.50 5.52
C ARG A 205 14.46 -18.59 6.55
N LYS A 206 14.41 -18.24 7.84
CA LYS A 206 14.84 -19.10 8.95
C LYS A 206 13.67 -19.78 9.66
N PHE A 207 12.50 -19.16 9.67
CA PHE A 207 11.34 -19.58 10.46
C PHE A 207 10.13 -19.81 9.56
N LYS A 208 9.37 -20.88 9.84
CA LYS A 208 8.11 -21.20 9.14
C LYS A 208 6.87 -20.63 9.81
N ALA A 209 6.99 -20.32 11.10
CA ALA A 209 6.00 -19.57 11.88
C ALA A 209 6.75 -18.80 12.98
N PRO A 210 6.15 -17.77 13.61
CA PRO A 210 6.82 -17.01 14.66
C PRO A 210 7.39 -17.92 15.76
N GLY A 211 8.71 -17.88 15.96
CA GLY A 211 9.42 -18.72 16.92
C GLY A 211 9.62 -20.20 16.54
N VAL A 212 9.17 -20.63 15.36
CA VAL A 212 9.29 -22.02 14.88
C VAL A 212 10.30 -22.10 13.72
N PRO A 213 11.51 -22.63 13.93
CA PRO A 213 12.53 -22.70 12.90
C PRO A 213 12.16 -23.69 11.79
N ARG A 214 12.74 -23.49 10.61
CA ARG A 214 12.70 -24.46 9.50
C ARG A 214 13.73 -25.55 9.75
N GLU A 215 13.35 -26.79 9.56
CA GLU A 215 14.19 -27.95 9.89
C GLU A 215 14.70 -28.66 8.62
N THR A 216 13.80 -28.93 7.67
CA THR A 216 14.14 -29.67 6.46
C THR A 216 14.76 -28.77 5.39
N GLU A 217 15.61 -29.31 4.52
CA GLU A 217 16.19 -28.54 3.40
C GLU A 217 15.11 -28.00 2.46
N LYS A 218 14.07 -28.79 2.16
CA LYS A 218 12.93 -28.34 1.35
C LYS A 218 12.21 -27.13 1.96
N GLU A 219 12.07 -27.08 3.29
CA GLU A 219 11.48 -25.92 3.97
C GLU A 219 12.35 -24.67 3.83
N LYS A 220 13.69 -24.82 3.86
CA LYS A 220 14.64 -23.72 3.72
C LYS A 220 14.70 -23.21 2.28
N GLU A 221 14.78 -24.12 1.31
CA GLU A 221 14.79 -23.80 -0.12
C GLU A 221 13.55 -23.00 -0.54
N LEU A 222 12.36 -23.33 -0.03
CA LEU A 222 11.14 -22.58 -0.32
C LEU A 222 11.26 -21.11 0.11
N ALA A 223 11.94 -20.84 1.22
CA ALA A 223 12.03 -19.50 1.80
C ALA A 223 13.30 -18.75 1.38
N ASP A 224 14.22 -19.40 0.66
CA ASP A 224 15.46 -18.80 0.20
C ASP A 224 15.29 -18.19 -1.19
N PHE A 225 14.76 -16.97 -1.22
CA PHE A 225 14.55 -16.21 -2.45
C PHE A 225 14.62 -14.71 -2.18
N ASP A 226 15.09 -13.97 -3.19
CA ASP A 226 15.13 -12.51 -3.19
C ASP A 226 13.86 -11.95 -3.83
N ILE A 227 13.46 -10.74 -3.45
CA ILE A 227 12.28 -10.08 -4.04
C ILE A 227 12.70 -9.24 -5.25
N PHE A 228 13.71 -8.39 -5.06
CA PHE A 228 14.18 -7.38 -6.01
C PHE A 228 15.60 -7.64 -6.52
N ASP A 229 16.43 -8.37 -5.78
CA ASP A 229 17.84 -8.61 -6.16
C ASP A 229 18.00 -9.67 -7.25
N ASP A 230 17.02 -10.58 -7.39
CA ASP A 230 17.01 -11.62 -8.42
C ASP A 230 16.51 -11.04 -9.76
N PRO A 231 17.33 -11.02 -10.84
CA PRO A 231 16.90 -10.54 -12.15
C PRO A 231 15.80 -11.39 -12.80
N GLU A 232 15.66 -12.67 -12.42
CA GLU A 232 14.60 -13.57 -12.88
C GLU A 232 13.40 -13.58 -11.92
N SER A 233 13.38 -12.68 -10.93
CA SER A 233 12.33 -12.58 -9.94
C SER A 233 10.94 -12.49 -10.58
N PRO A 234 9.98 -13.34 -10.17
CA PRO A 234 8.61 -13.27 -10.65
C PRO A 234 7.82 -12.11 -10.04
N PHE A 235 8.42 -11.33 -9.10
CA PHE A 235 7.73 -10.32 -8.29
C PHE A 235 7.78 -8.91 -8.88
N SER A 236 8.20 -8.77 -10.14
CA SER A 236 8.16 -7.49 -10.86
C SER A 236 6.74 -6.95 -11.00
N THR A 237 6.59 -5.62 -10.86
CA THR A 237 5.30 -4.91 -11.05
C THR A 237 4.67 -5.17 -12.43
N PHE A 238 5.47 -5.52 -13.43
CA PHE A 238 4.96 -5.82 -14.78
C PHE A 238 4.58 -7.29 -14.99
N ASN A 239 4.86 -8.17 -14.04
CA ASN A 239 4.49 -9.57 -14.15
C ASN A 239 3.09 -9.82 -13.58
N PHE A 240 2.25 -10.47 -14.39
CA PHE A 240 0.87 -10.82 -14.04
C PHE A 240 0.63 -12.34 -13.98
N GLN A 241 1.66 -13.16 -14.23
CA GLN A 241 1.56 -14.61 -14.17
C GLN A 241 2.46 -15.15 -13.07
N TYR A 242 1.85 -15.79 -12.08
CA TYR A 242 2.54 -16.37 -10.93
C TYR A 242 2.40 -17.88 -10.97
N SER A 243 3.53 -18.58 -10.85
CA SER A 243 3.50 -20.00 -10.50
C SER A 243 2.93 -20.16 -9.09
N ASN A 244 2.40 -21.35 -8.77
CA ASN A 244 1.92 -21.63 -7.42
C ASN A 244 3.02 -21.41 -6.37
N GLU A 245 4.26 -21.74 -6.72
CA GLU A 245 5.40 -21.53 -5.82
C GLU A 245 5.69 -20.05 -5.59
N ALA A 246 5.73 -19.21 -6.64
CA ALA A 246 5.92 -17.77 -6.49
C ALA A 246 4.79 -17.13 -5.67
N PHE A 247 3.54 -17.54 -5.93
CA PHE A 247 2.39 -17.08 -5.16
C PHE A 247 2.50 -17.45 -3.68
N ILE A 248 2.77 -18.73 -3.36
CA ILE A 248 2.91 -19.22 -1.98
C ILE A 248 4.06 -18.49 -1.28
N ARG A 249 5.20 -18.32 -1.94
CA ARG A 249 6.37 -17.61 -1.37
C ARG A 249 6.02 -16.20 -0.92
N LEU A 250 5.42 -15.39 -1.79
CA LEU A 250 5.08 -14.00 -1.45
C LEU A 250 3.91 -13.90 -0.46
N HIS A 251 2.92 -14.79 -0.60
CA HIS A 251 1.78 -14.88 0.30
C HIS A 251 2.20 -15.22 1.74
N ASP A 252 2.90 -16.34 1.91
CA ASP A 252 3.34 -16.85 3.21
C ASP A 252 4.37 -15.91 3.85
N LEU A 253 5.22 -15.26 3.05
CA LEU A 253 6.15 -14.23 3.53
C LEU A 253 5.41 -13.10 4.25
N MET A 254 4.36 -12.56 3.62
CA MET A 254 3.62 -11.43 4.20
C MET A 254 2.71 -11.86 5.35
N GLU A 255 2.16 -13.07 5.31
CA GLU A 255 1.46 -13.65 6.45
C GLU A 255 2.42 -13.79 7.64
N PHE A 256 3.59 -14.41 7.43
CA PHE A 256 4.61 -14.59 8.46
C PHE A 256 5.06 -13.25 9.04
N ASN A 257 5.45 -12.29 8.21
CA ASN A 257 5.93 -10.98 8.69
C ASN A 257 4.86 -10.28 9.54
N THR A 258 3.59 -10.40 9.16
CA THR A 258 2.48 -9.82 9.93
C THR A 258 2.31 -10.53 11.27
N LEU A 259 2.28 -11.87 11.28
CA LEU A 259 2.14 -12.67 12.50
C LEU A 259 3.32 -12.50 13.45
N ASN A 260 4.54 -12.41 12.91
CA ASN A 260 5.78 -12.26 13.67
C ASN A 260 5.83 -10.92 14.42
N ASN A 261 5.11 -9.90 13.94
CA ASN A 261 5.03 -8.58 14.56
C ASN A 261 3.67 -8.32 15.24
N LEU A 262 2.91 -9.36 15.59
CA LEU A 262 1.61 -9.24 16.24
C LEU A 262 1.67 -8.46 17.57
N GLU A 263 2.73 -8.65 18.35
CA GLU A 263 2.89 -7.94 19.63
C GLU A 263 3.13 -6.44 19.42
N VAL A 264 3.86 -6.04 18.37
CA VAL A 264 4.04 -4.62 18.00
C VAL A 264 2.68 -3.95 17.72
N ILE A 265 1.80 -4.64 17.00
CA ILE A 265 0.44 -4.15 16.72
C ILE A 265 -0.36 -4.01 18.01
N LYS A 266 -0.32 -5.03 18.89
CA LYS A 266 -1.03 -4.99 20.18
C LYS A 266 -0.53 -3.87 21.09
N GLU A 267 0.78 -3.65 21.14
CA GLU A 267 1.39 -2.56 21.90
C GLU A 267 0.96 -1.19 21.36
N ALA A 268 0.98 -0.99 20.05
CA ALA A 268 0.51 0.25 19.44
C ALA A 268 -0.99 0.51 19.69
N ILE A 269 -1.83 -0.53 19.64
CA ILE A 269 -3.26 -0.41 20.00
C ILE A 269 -3.40 0.00 21.47
N LYS A 270 -2.65 -0.63 22.38
CA LYS A 270 -2.66 -0.30 23.81
C LYS A 270 -2.25 1.16 24.03
N ASP A 271 -1.18 1.61 23.39
CA ASP A 271 -0.69 2.98 23.48
C ASP A 271 -1.72 3.99 22.95
N CYS A 272 -2.39 3.68 21.83
CA CYS A 272 -3.45 4.52 21.29
C CYS A 272 -4.65 4.63 22.25
N ILE A 273 -5.04 3.52 22.91
CA ILE A 273 -6.11 3.53 23.92
C ILE A 273 -5.74 4.42 25.12
N VAL A 274 -4.50 4.35 25.59
CA VAL A 274 -4.00 5.19 26.69
C VAL A 274 -3.99 6.66 26.26
N SER A 275 -3.39 6.96 25.10
CA SER A 275 -3.33 8.33 24.55
C SER A 275 -4.71 8.96 24.39
N ARG A 276 -5.69 8.21 23.90
CA ARG A 276 -7.08 8.69 23.74
C ARG A 276 -7.77 8.97 25.08
N LYS A 277 -7.42 8.24 26.15
CA LYS A 277 -7.94 8.52 27.50
C LYS A 277 -7.36 9.80 28.09
N GLU A 278 -6.08 10.05 27.83
CA GLU A 278 -5.37 11.25 28.31
C GLU A 278 -5.73 12.48 27.47
N ASN A 279 -5.98 12.29 26.18
CA ASN A 279 -6.27 13.34 25.20
C ASN A 279 -7.57 13.01 24.45
N PRO A 280 -8.76 13.24 25.04
CA PRO A 280 -10.02 13.01 24.35
C PRO A 280 -10.09 13.82 23.05
N SER A 281 -10.32 13.15 21.92
CA SER A 281 -10.45 13.81 20.61
C SER A 281 -11.60 14.82 20.65
N GLY A 282 -11.35 16.06 20.23
CA GLY A 282 -12.38 17.08 20.05
C GLY A 282 -13.33 16.83 18.87
N LEU A 283 -13.01 15.83 18.04
CA LEU A 283 -13.90 15.31 17.00
C LEU A 283 -15.01 14.51 17.68
N SER A 284 -16.25 15.00 17.61
CA SER A 284 -17.40 14.22 18.04
C SER A 284 -17.47 12.98 17.14
N LEU A 285 -17.25 11.80 17.72
CA LEU A 285 -17.64 10.55 17.06
C LEU A 285 -19.12 10.70 16.66
N PRO A 286 -19.50 10.37 15.42
CA PRO A 286 -20.87 10.57 14.94
C PRO A 286 -21.93 9.77 15.74
N PHE A 287 -21.50 8.89 16.64
CA PHE A 287 -22.35 8.13 17.55
C PHE A 287 -21.55 7.79 18.82
N SER A 288 -22.20 7.88 19.99
CA SER A 288 -21.63 7.33 21.21
C SER A 288 -21.76 5.81 21.20
N LEU A 289 -20.71 5.08 21.63
CA LEU A 289 -20.82 3.63 21.83
C LEU A 289 -21.91 3.25 22.86
N SER A 290 -22.28 4.18 23.74
CA SER A 290 -23.41 4.00 24.68
C SER A 290 -24.78 4.06 23.99
N GLU A 291 -24.86 4.67 22.81
CA GLU A 291 -26.08 4.80 22.01
C GLU A 291 -26.30 3.59 21.09
N ILE A 292 -25.27 2.75 20.90
CA ILE A 292 -25.41 1.51 20.14
C ILE A 292 -26.22 0.51 20.98
N PRO A 293 -27.40 0.04 20.51
CA PRO A 293 -28.17 -0.96 21.22
C PRO A 293 -27.34 -2.23 21.39
N LYS A 294 -27.08 -2.64 22.62
CA LYS A 294 -26.45 -3.94 22.91
C LYS A 294 -27.40 -5.05 22.48
N LYS A 295 -27.34 -5.48 21.22
CA LYS A 295 -28.00 -6.71 20.78
C LYS A 295 -27.35 -7.86 21.56
N LYS A 296 -28.07 -8.37 22.56
CA LYS A 296 -27.75 -9.67 23.15
C LYS A 296 -27.90 -10.68 22.03
N PHE A 297 -26.79 -11.22 21.53
CA PHE A 297 -26.83 -12.44 20.73
C PHE A 297 -27.48 -13.51 21.60
N ARG A 298 -28.76 -13.82 21.35
CA ARG A 298 -29.34 -15.06 21.85
C ARG A 298 -28.63 -16.17 21.10
N ARG A 299 -27.69 -16.84 21.76
CA ARG A 299 -27.27 -18.18 21.33
C ARG A 299 -28.49 -19.06 21.53
N ASP A 300 -29.19 -19.36 20.45
CA ASP A 300 -30.22 -20.38 20.46
C ASP A 300 -29.52 -21.75 20.50
N PRO A 301 -29.69 -22.56 21.57
CA PRO A 301 -29.02 -23.86 21.68
C PRO A 301 -29.47 -24.89 20.63
N HIS A 302 -30.48 -24.58 19.82
CA HIS A 302 -31.10 -25.55 18.91
C HIS A 302 -30.89 -25.29 17.40
N LEU A 303 -30.15 -24.25 17.00
CA LEU A 303 -29.77 -24.10 15.59
C LEU A 303 -28.54 -24.97 15.27
N LYS A 304 -28.78 -26.18 14.75
CA LYS A 304 -27.76 -26.93 14.00
C LYS A 304 -27.45 -26.19 12.70
N PRO A 305 -26.20 -25.86 12.39
CA PRO A 305 -25.85 -25.30 11.09
C PRO A 305 -25.84 -26.42 10.05
N TRP A 306 -26.56 -26.16 8.95
CA TRP A 306 -26.59 -26.91 7.69
C TRP A 306 -27.53 -28.12 7.64
N ASN A 307 -28.70 -27.89 7.02
CA ASN A 307 -29.43 -28.87 6.22
C ASN A 307 -30.54 -28.13 5.44
N HIS A 308 -30.16 -27.37 4.41
CA HIS A 308 -31.09 -26.97 3.34
C HIS A 308 -30.30 -26.75 2.05
N LEU A 309 -29.87 -27.86 1.45
CA LEU A 309 -29.59 -27.95 0.02
C LEU A 309 -30.20 -29.29 -0.41
N GLY A 310 -31.42 -29.21 -0.94
CA GLY A 310 -32.17 -30.37 -1.37
C GLY A 310 -33.58 -30.00 -1.78
N ASN A 311 -33.78 -29.92 -3.10
CA ASN A 311 -35.03 -29.99 -3.84
C ASN A 311 -35.97 -28.80 -3.77
N ASP A 312 -35.86 -27.93 -4.79
CA ASP A 312 -37.05 -27.54 -5.53
C ASP A 312 -36.92 -28.06 -6.97
N LYS A 313 -38.06 -28.56 -7.45
CA LYS A 313 -38.30 -29.22 -8.74
C LYS A 313 -38.22 -28.26 -9.93
#